data_AF-A0A4Y9IJZ3-F1
#
_entry.id   AF-A0A4Y9IJZ3-F1
#
_cell.length_a   1.000
_cell.length_b   1.000
_cell.length_c   1.000
_cell.angle_alpha   90.00
_cell.angle_beta   90.00
_cell.angle_gamma   90.00
#
_symmetry.space_group_name_H-M   'P 1'
#
loop_
_entity.id
_entity.type
_entity.pdbx_description
1 polymer ?
#
loop_
_entity_poly.entity_id
_entity_poly.type
_entity_poly.pdbx_seq_one_letter_code
_entity_poly.pdbx_strand_id
1 'polypeptide(L)'
;MKKIIQYTAIFALILLTACEQKVENVDPTWARAIYPNEGATVKIDFFKPDALQTFTWETRPNSTYKIYFDTDMHFQNPYVFDVGSKDSLKVTNQEFLNVLREVWPDFTSIKRFFWKVEQNTNGEVFTTWRYFNAILAVESFVDKRDGEEYEARQFVLNDGSLMTIMAENLRAKKYSDGTPLPLPYKGAYTSDPIYNAKAGGYYSWATTVRISWDEAKAATLNKENIQGICPDGWHVPSLAEFDKLRRYLGTESGGNLVKDPSYWKTTANITNSTKLNIIASGYYWHEGVGFITQGLDDGNPFTGFWSSTPYLKGQQFAWGEAALDDDKNKATLMSMYDDVEGIYLQGYSAIPGVENRCYPIRCIMDEIK
;
A
#
# COMPACT_ATOMS: atom_id res chain seq x y z
N MET A 1 33.54 85.12 -35.21
CA MET A 1 33.60 83.65 -35.21
C MET A 1 32.35 83.10 -34.55
N LYS A 2 31.63 82.23 -35.28
CA LYS A 2 30.60 81.25 -34.89
C LYS A 2 29.31 81.73 -34.20
N LYS A 3 28.25 81.78 -35.02
CA LYS A 3 26.82 81.67 -34.69
C LYS A 3 26.56 80.35 -33.95
N ILE A 4 25.72 80.36 -32.91
CA ILE A 4 25.07 79.17 -32.36
C ILE A 4 23.56 79.36 -32.58
N ILE A 5 23.00 78.49 -33.41
CA ILE A 5 21.60 78.44 -33.80
C ILE A 5 20.88 77.56 -32.76
N GLN A 6 19.84 78.10 -32.12
CA GLN A 6 18.92 77.32 -31.28
C GLN A 6 18.02 76.47 -32.20
N TYR A 7 18.08 75.16 -32.05
CA TYR A 7 17.10 74.23 -32.63
C TYR A 7 16.13 73.79 -31.54
N THR A 8 14.86 74.18 -31.68
CA THR A 8 13.72 73.65 -30.95
C THR A 8 13.34 72.29 -31.55
N ALA A 9 13.53 71.21 -30.79
CA ALA A 9 13.04 69.88 -31.16
C ALA A 9 11.63 69.67 -30.60
N ILE A 10 10.67 69.47 -31.51
CA ILE A 10 9.27 69.17 -31.23
C ILE A 10 9.17 67.69 -30.81
N PHE A 11 8.77 67.42 -29.57
CA PHE A 11 8.46 66.07 -29.11
C PHE A 11 6.99 65.76 -29.43
N ALA A 12 6.74 64.90 -30.42
CA ALA A 12 5.42 64.39 -30.73
C ALA A 12 5.02 63.34 -29.68
N LEU A 13 3.98 63.63 -28.90
CA LEU A 13 3.39 62.71 -27.94
C LEU A 13 2.38 61.80 -28.69
N ILE A 14 2.77 60.56 -28.99
CA ILE A 14 1.87 59.56 -29.55
C ILE A 14 1.05 58.98 -28.40
N LEU A 15 -0.21 59.39 -28.29
CA LEU A 15 -1.19 58.80 -27.38
C LEU A 15 -1.61 57.43 -27.95
N LEU A 16 -1.04 56.36 -27.40
CA LEU A 16 -1.55 55.00 -27.59
C LEU A 16 -2.80 54.86 -26.71
N THR A 17 -3.98 54.81 -27.33
CA THR A 17 -5.21 54.40 -26.64
C THR A 17 -5.12 52.91 -26.33
N ALA A 18 -4.67 52.58 -25.12
CA ALA A 18 -4.81 51.24 -24.59
C ALA A 18 -6.31 50.97 -24.40
N CYS A 19 -6.83 49.95 -25.10
CA CYS A 19 -8.15 49.42 -24.82
C CYS A 19 -8.07 48.73 -23.46
N GLU A 20 -8.56 49.38 -22.40
CA GLU A 20 -8.79 48.71 -21.11
C GLU A 20 -9.86 47.64 -21.35
N GLN A 21 -9.42 46.40 -21.54
CA GLN A 21 -10.30 45.26 -21.51
C GLN A 21 -10.82 45.14 -20.09
N LYS A 22 -12.04 45.62 -19.87
CA LYS A 22 -12.74 45.57 -18.59
C LYS A 22 -12.95 44.10 -18.25
N VAL A 23 -12.05 43.53 -17.45
CA VAL A 23 -12.25 42.19 -16.87
C VAL A 23 -13.33 42.35 -15.81
N GLU A 24 -14.58 42.16 -16.19
CA GLU A 24 -15.65 41.94 -15.21
C GLU A 24 -15.38 40.60 -14.54
N ASN A 25 -14.98 40.65 -13.27
CA ASN A 25 -15.02 39.48 -12.41
C ASN A 25 -16.49 39.12 -12.22
N VAL A 26 -17.00 38.21 -13.06
CA VAL A 26 -18.29 37.58 -12.84
C VAL A 26 -18.09 36.63 -11.66
N ASP A 27 -18.64 36.97 -10.50
CA ASP A 27 -18.78 35.98 -9.43
C ASP A 27 -19.71 34.87 -9.96
N PRO A 28 -19.22 33.63 -10.12
CA PRO A 28 -20.00 32.59 -10.77
C PRO A 28 -21.25 32.28 -9.94
N THR A 29 -22.42 32.39 -10.56
CA THR A 29 -23.72 32.13 -9.91
C THR A 29 -24.04 30.64 -9.76
N TRP A 30 -23.20 29.76 -10.31
CA TRP A 30 -23.34 28.31 -10.23
C TRP A 30 -22.47 27.70 -9.12
N ALA A 31 -22.92 26.56 -8.58
CA ALA A 31 -22.19 25.80 -7.59
C ALA A 31 -20.94 25.18 -8.20
N ARG A 32 -19.84 25.35 -7.51
CA ARG A 32 -18.53 24.83 -7.87
C ARG A 32 -18.18 23.68 -6.95
N ALA A 33 -17.87 22.52 -7.50
CA ALA A 33 -17.20 21.44 -6.77
C ALA A 33 -15.97 21.98 -6.01
N ILE A 34 -15.83 21.70 -4.71
CA ILE A 34 -14.71 22.16 -3.86
C ILE A 34 -13.79 20.99 -3.51
N TYR A 35 -14.32 19.92 -2.91
CA TYR A 35 -13.56 18.74 -2.50
C TYR A 35 -14.31 17.46 -2.90
N PRO A 36 -13.62 16.41 -3.40
CA PRO A 36 -12.18 16.34 -3.66
C PRO A 36 -11.68 17.30 -4.75
N ASN A 37 -10.38 17.63 -4.68
CA ASN A 37 -9.72 18.41 -5.71
C ASN A 37 -9.68 17.66 -7.05
N GLU A 38 -9.58 18.40 -8.16
CA GLU A 38 -9.36 17.79 -9.47
C GLU A 38 -8.10 16.92 -9.42
N GLY A 39 -8.24 15.64 -9.80
CA GLY A 39 -7.16 14.66 -9.79
C GLY A 39 -6.75 14.14 -8.42
N ALA A 40 -7.48 14.46 -7.34
CA ALA A 40 -7.18 13.94 -6.02
C ALA A 40 -7.31 12.41 -5.94
N THR A 41 -6.63 11.83 -4.95
CA THR A 41 -6.80 10.43 -4.57
C THR A 41 -7.80 10.32 -3.42
N VAL A 42 -8.88 9.58 -3.62
CA VAL A 42 -9.86 9.25 -2.59
C VAL A 42 -9.59 7.83 -2.13
N LYS A 43 -9.14 7.68 -0.87
CA LYS A 43 -8.85 6.36 -0.27
C LYS A 43 -10.09 5.83 0.44
N ILE A 44 -10.47 4.61 0.11
CA ILE A 44 -11.60 3.89 0.69
C ILE A 44 -11.00 2.75 1.50
N ASP A 45 -10.94 2.88 2.82
CA ASP A 45 -10.36 1.84 3.69
C ASP A 45 -11.38 0.72 3.88
N PHE A 46 -11.09 -0.45 3.32
CA PHE A 46 -11.96 -1.63 3.31
C PHE A 46 -12.29 -2.12 4.72
N PHE A 47 -11.38 -1.98 5.69
CA PHE A 47 -11.58 -2.43 7.07
C PHE A 47 -12.18 -1.34 7.99
N LYS A 48 -12.44 -0.15 7.45
CA LYS A 48 -13.15 0.94 8.16
C LYS A 48 -14.44 1.29 7.41
N PRO A 49 -15.43 0.38 7.34
CA PRO A 49 -16.62 0.55 6.52
C PRO A 49 -17.44 1.79 6.89
N ASP A 50 -17.43 2.18 8.16
CA ASP A 50 -18.21 3.31 8.69
C ASP A 50 -17.49 4.68 8.57
N ALA A 51 -16.22 4.70 8.17
CA ALA A 51 -15.50 5.96 7.98
C ALA A 51 -16.13 6.77 6.84
N LEU A 52 -16.24 8.09 7.02
CA LEU A 52 -16.97 8.96 6.09
C LEU A 52 -16.07 9.52 4.99
N GLN A 53 -16.50 9.33 3.75
CA GLN A 53 -16.08 10.10 2.59
C GLN A 53 -16.93 11.36 2.50
N THR A 54 -16.28 12.49 2.20
CA THR A 54 -16.96 13.79 2.11
C THR A 54 -16.72 14.41 0.74
N PHE A 55 -17.81 14.88 0.12
CA PHE A 55 -17.79 15.69 -1.09
C PHE A 55 -18.45 17.03 -0.77
N THR A 56 -17.81 18.14 -1.15
CA THR A 56 -18.30 19.49 -0.83
C THR A 56 -18.30 20.38 -2.07
N TRP A 57 -19.22 21.33 -2.09
CA TRP A 57 -19.38 22.31 -3.16
C TRP A 57 -19.78 23.66 -2.60
N GLU A 58 -19.65 24.68 -3.44
CA GLU A 58 -20.09 26.02 -3.10
C GLU A 58 -21.62 26.10 -3.20
N THR A 59 -22.30 26.31 -2.08
CA THR A 59 -23.75 26.43 -2.04
C THR A 59 -24.24 27.81 -2.50
N ARG A 60 -25.49 27.85 -2.97
CA ARG A 60 -26.19 29.03 -3.44
C ARG A 60 -27.55 29.13 -2.74
N PRO A 61 -28.02 30.35 -2.43
CA PRO A 61 -29.34 30.54 -1.84
C PRO A 61 -30.44 29.92 -2.72
N ASN A 62 -31.50 29.41 -2.09
CA ASN A 62 -32.69 28.86 -2.75
C ASN A 62 -32.38 27.78 -3.82
N SER A 63 -31.32 27.01 -3.59
CA SER A 63 -30.86 26.00 -4.53
C SER A 63 -30.92 24.60 -3.92
N THR A 64 -31.18 23.61 -4.77
CA THR A 64 -31.09 22.18 -4.43
C THR A 64 -30.02 21.51 -5.29
N TYR A 65 -29.48 20.41 -4.80
CA TYR A 65 -28.33 19.75 -5.39
C TYR A 65 -28.54 18.27 -5.64
N LYS A 66 -28.00 17.79 -6.75
CA LYS A 66 -27.77 16.38 -7.02
C LYS A 66 -26.30 16.12 -7.28
N ILE A 67 -25.79 15.02 -6.75
CA ILE A 67 -24.40 14.59 -6.90
C ILE A 67 -24.37 13.30 -7.70
N TYR A 68 -23.59 13.31 -8.78
CA TYR A 68 -23.49 12.20 -9.71
C TYR A 68 -22.10 11.59 -9.62
N PHE A 69 -21.99 10.27 -9.76
CA PHE A 69 -20.75 9.53 -9.92
C PHE A 69 -20.82 8.68 -11.18
N ASP A 70 -19.76 8.66 -11.98
CA ASP A 70 -19.66 7.81 -13.18
C ASP A 70 -18.17 7.55 -13.51
N THR A 71 -17.91 6.60 -14.38
CA THR A 71 -16.61 6.37 -15.01
C THR A 71 -16.42 7.17 -16.30
N ASP A 72 -17.50 7.73 -16.84
CA ASP A 72 -17.50 8.59 -18.01
C ASP A 72 -17.79 10.05 -17.65
N MET A 73 -17.03 10.98 -18.22
CA MET A 73 -17.21 12.43 -18.00
C MET A 73 -18.51 12.97 -18.58
N HIS A 74 -19.18 12.22 -19.46
CA HIS A 74 -20.48 12.58 -19.99
C HIS A 74 -21.64 12.15 -19.07
N PHE A 75 -21.37 11.39 -18.00
CA PHE A 75 -22.36 10.90 -17.03
C PHE A 75 -23.54 10.19 -17.71
N GLN A 76 -23.25 9.18 -18.54
CA GLN A 76 -24.27 8.45 -19.31
C GLN A 76 -25.09 7.50 -18.43
N ASN A 77 -24.45 6.84 -17.47
CA ASN A 77 -25.09 5.90 -16.53
C ASN A 77 -24.63 6.17 -15.09
N PRO A 78 -24.89 7.38 -14.56
CA PRO A 78 -24.34 7.78 -13.29
C PRO A 78 -25.15 7.20 -12.13
N TYR A 79 -24.48 6.92 -11.02
CA TYR A 79 -25.15 6.85 -9.73
C TYR A 79 -25.48 8.26 -9.25
N VAL A 80 -26.67 8.47 -8.70
CA VAL A 80 -27.17 9.82 -8.35
C VAL A 80 -27.63 9.88 -6.90
N PHE A 81 -27.05 10.81 -6.15
CA PHE A 81 -27.55 11.24 -4.85
C PHE A 81 -28.37 12.51 -5.00
N ASP A 82 -29.62 12.50 -4.53
CA ASP A 82 -30.38 13.72 -4.27
C ASP A 82 -30.10 14.19 -2.84
N VAL A 83 -29.41 15.31 -2.71
CA VAL A 83 -28.96 15.85 -1.43
C VAL A 83 -29.75 17.09 -1.01
N GLY A 84 -30.75 17.51 -1.78
CA GLY A 84 -31.58 18.67 -1.49
C GLY A 84 -30.75 19.94 -1.26
N SER A 85 -31.00 20.66 -0.18
CA SER A 85 -30.31 21.92 0.17
C SER A 85 -29.04 21.72 1.02
N LYS A 86 -28.53 20.49 1.15
CA LYS A 86 -27.29 20.23 1.89
C LYS A 86 -26.09 20.93 1.24
N ASP A 87 -25.04 21.13 2.05
CA ASP A 87 -23.76 21.71 1.63
C ASP A 87 -22.67 20.68 1.33
N SER A 88 -22.97 19.41 1.61
CA SER A 88 -22.05 18.31 1.51
C SER A 88 -22.78 16.97 1.34
N LEU A 89 -22.11 16.06 0.65
CA LEU A 89 -22.43 14.63 0.65
C LEU A 89 -21.45 13.95 1.58
N LYS A 90 -21.99 13.28 2.61
CA LYS A 90 -21.23 12.41 3.51
C LYS A 90 -21.75 11.00 3.33
N VAL A 91 -20.85 10.09 2.97
CA VAL A 91 -21.18 8.71 2.62
C VAL A 91 -20.14 7.80 3.29
N THR A 92 -20.56 6.66 3.84
CA THR A 92 -19.64 5.72 4.48
C THR A 92 -18.73 5.05 3.43
N ASN A 93 -17.56 4.53 3.83
CA ASN A 93 -16.69 3.78 2.92
C ASN A 93 -17.42 2.62 2.25
N GLN A 94 -18.24 1.89 3.01
CA GLN A 94 -19.01 0.77 2.47
C GLN A 94 -20.04 1.22 1.44
N GLU A 95 -20.83 2.25 1.74
CA GLU A 95 -21.82 2.78 0.81
C GLU A 95 -21.15 3.38 -0.42
N PHE A 96 -20.05 4.11 -0.24
CA PHE A 96 -19.31 4.71 -1.35
C PHE A 96 -18.68 3.64 -2.25
N LEU A 97 -18.13 2.56 -1.68
CA LEU A 97 -17.64 1.42 -2.45
C LEU A 97 -18.77 0.79 -3.28
N ASN A 98 -19.97 0.64 -2.70
CA ASN A 98 -21.13 0.11 -3.42
C ASN A 98 -21.52 1.02 -4.59
N VAL A 99 -21.53 2.35 -4.39
CA VAL A 99 -21.77 3.33 -5.46
C VAL A 99 -20.77 3.19 -6.60
N LEU A 100 -19.48 3.11 -6.28
CA LEU A 100 -18.44 2.97 -7.30
C LEU A 100 -18.54 1.63 -8.05
N ARG A 101 -18.95 0.55 -7.36
CA ARG A 101 -19.20 -0.76 -7.96
C ARG A 101 -20.50 -0.82 -8.77
N GLU A 102 -21.48 0.03 -8.48
CA GLU A 102 -22.69 0.13 -9.30
C GLU A 102 -22.37 0.73 -10.68
N VAL A 103 -21.53 1.77 -10.73
CA VAL A 103 -21.10 2.39 -11.99
C VAL A 103 -19.95 1.62 -12.66
N TRP A 104 -19.19 0.84 -11.91
CA TRP A 104 -18.14 -0.04 -12.42
C TRP A 104 -17.99 -1.32 -11.58
N PRO A 105 -18.69 -2.39 -11.95
CA PRO A 105 -18.71 -3.64 -11.18
C PRO A 105 -17.33 -4.25 -10.92
N ASP A 106 -16.37 -4.08 -11.84
CA ASP A 106 -15.03 -4.65 -11.74
C ASP A 106 -14.04 -3.78 -10.92
N PHE A 107 -14.54 -2.89 -10.04
CA PHE A 107 -13.67 -2.01 -9.25
C PHE A 107 -13.08 -2.77 -8.04
N THR A 108 -11.80 -3.13 -8.15
CA THR A 108 -11.08 -3.95 -7.16
C THR A 108 -9.83 -3.29 -6.57
N SER A 109 -9.32 -2.21 -7.18
CA SER A 109 -8.04 -1.62 -6.79
C SER A 109 -8.02 -0.10 -6.93
N ILE A 110 -7.58 0.40 -8.09
CA ILE A 110 -7.50 1.82 -8.43
C ILE A 110 -8.26 2.09 -9.71
N LYS A 111 -9.09 3.13 -9.71
CA LYS A 111 -9.80 3.57 -10.92
C LYS A 111 -10.11 5.06 -10.85
N ARG A 112 -10.08 5.69 -12.02
CA ARG A 112 -10.56 7.06 -12.18
C ARG A 112 -12.08 7.09 -12.26
N PHE A 113 -12.69 7.98 -11.48
CA PHE A 113 -14.10 8.30 -11.54
C PHE A 113 -14.29 9.80 -11.72
N PHE A 114 -15.46 10.17 -12.21
CA PHE A 114 -15.92 11.54 -12.35
C PHE A 114 -17.06 11.77 -11.36
N TRP A 115 -17.11 12.98 -10.80
CA TRP A 115 -18.25 13.42 -10.01
C TRP A 115 -18.76 14.77 -10.49
N LYS A 116 -20.08 14.93 -10.50
CA LYS A 116 -20.76 16.14 -10.96
C LYS A 116 -21.68 16.66 -9.89
N VAL A 117 -21.65 17.97 -9.69
CA VAL A 117 -22.61 18.73 -8.90
C VAL A 117 -23.60 19.37 -9.87
N GLU A 118 -24.87 19.03 -9.74
CA GLU A 118 -25.96 19.70 -10.42
C GLU A 118 -26.67 20.62 -9.42
N GLN A 119 -26.68 21.91 -9.70
CA GLN A 119 -27.47 22.91 -8.99
C GLN A 119 -28.78 23.12 -9.73
N ASN A 120 -29.89 23.12 -9.01
CA ASN A 120 -31.16 23.65 -9.48
C ASN A 120 -31.55 24.87 -8.63
N THR A 121 -31.76 26.01 -9.28
CA THR A 121 -32.25 27.24 -8.65
C THR A 121 -33.52 27.67 -9.38
N ASN A 122 -34.68 27.47 -8.77
CA ASN A 122 -35.98 27.84 -9.35
C ASN A 122 -36.21 27.32 -10.79
N GLY A 123 -35.69 26.14 -11.12
CA GLY A 123 -35.83 25.52 -12.44
C GLY A 123 -34.65 25.75 -13.39
N GLU A 124 -33.74 26.69 -13.09
CA GLU A 124 -32.49 26.84 -13.82
C GLU A 124 -31.44 25.84 -13.32
N VAL A 125 -30.86 25.08 -14.24
CA VAL A 125 -29.92 24.01 -13.93
C VAL A 125 -28.51 24.39 -14.38
N PHE A 126 -27.56 24.27 -13.45
CA PHE A 126 -26.13 24.43 -13.71
C PHE A 126 -25.36 23.19 -13.26
N THR A 127 -24.30 22.84 -13.98
CA THR A 127 -23.47 21.68 -13.62
C THR A 127 -22.00 22.04 -13.61
N THR A 128 -21.27 21.47 -12.65
CA THR A 128 -19.81 21.42 -12.65
C THR A 128 -19.37 20.00 -12.33
N TRP A 129 -18.24 19.57 -12.89
CA TRP A 129 -17.71 18.24 -12.61
C TRP A 129 -16.19 18.27 -12.42
N ARG A 130 -15.70 17.24 -11.77
CA ARG A 130 -14.28 16.97 -11.53
C ARG A 130 -13.99 15.47 -11.63
N TYR A 131 -12.72 15.09 -11.79
CA TYR A 131 -12.31 13.68 -11.64
C TYR A 131 -11.46 13.45 -10.38
N PHE A 132 -11.48 12.22 -9.90
CA PHE A 132 -10.62 11.72 -8.82
C PHE A 132 -10.20 10.27 -9.12
N ASN A 133 -9.12 9.83 -8.49
CA ASN A 133 -8.72 8.42 -8.49
C ASN A 133 -9.17 7.78 -7.17
N ALA A 134 -10.11 6.84 -7.23
CA ALA A 134 -10.48 6.03 -6.08
C ALA A 134 -9.44 4.92 -5.89
N ILE A 135 -9.00 4.72 -4.65
CA ILE A 135 -8.12 3.60 -4.27
C ILE A 135 -8.79 2.85 -3.13
N LEU A 136 -8.97 1.54 -3.32
CA LEU A 136 -9.35 0.63 -2.24
C LEU A 136 -8.12 0.37 -1.37
N ALA A 137 -8.09 0.99 -0.19
CA ALA A 137 -6.97 1.00 0.74
C ALA A 137 -7.20 0.02 1.89
N VAL A 138 -6.10 -0.41 2.50
CA VAL A 138 -6.07 -1.26 3.69
C VAL A 138 -4.97 -0.72 4.58
N GLU A 139 -5.35 -0.03 5.66
CA GLU A 139 -4.39 0.60 6.57
C GLU A 139 -4.09 -0.26 7.79
N SER A 140 -5.12 -0.91 8.33
CA SER A 140 -5.02 -1.95 9.35
C SER A 140 -6.14 -2.97 9.20
N PHE A 141 -6.00 -4.12 9.86
CA PHE A 141 -7.07 -5.10 9.99
C PHE A 141 -6.96 -5.82 11.35
N VAL A 142 -8.09 -6.34 11.82
CA VAL A 142 -8.15 -7.18 13.02
C VAL A 142 -8.21 -8.65 12.61
N ASP A 143 -7.24 -9.44 13.06
CA ASP A 143 -7.20 -10.88 12.86
C ASP A 143 -8.28 -11.56 13.71
N LYS A 144 -9.26 -12.18 13.07
CA LYS A 144 -10.38 -12.83 13.74
C LYS A 144 -9.97 -14.03 14.61
N ARG A 145 -8.76 -14.56 14.42
CA ARG A 145 -8.27 -15.73 15.17
C ARG A 145 -8.04 -15.41 16.64
N ASP A 146 -7.48 -14.23 16.92
CA ASP A 146 -6.96 -13.83 18.23
C ASP A 146 -7.26 -12.38 18.62
N GLY A 147 -7.84 -11.57 17.72
CA GLY A 147 -8.16 -10.17 17.96
C GLY A 147 -6.97 -9.23 17.83
N GLU A 148 -5.82 -9.73 17.36
CA GLU A 148 -4.65 -8.91 17.09
C GLU A 148 -4.92 -7.93 15.94
N GLU A 149 -4.56 -6.67 16.14
CA GLU A 149 -4.57 -5.67 15.07
C GLU A 149 -3.20 -5.63 14.40
N TYR A 150 -3.22 -5.52 13.07
CA TYR A 150 -2.02 -5.36 12.26
C TYR A 150 -2.17 -4.19 11.30
N GLU A 151 -1.16 -3.34 11.24
CA GLU A 151 -1.04 -2.36 10.18
C GLU A 151 -0.63 -3.00 8.84
N ALA A 152 -1.01 -2.35 7.75
CA ALA A 152 -0.64 -2.71 6.39
C ALA A 152 -0.17 -1.50 5.58
N ARG A 153 0.61 -1.77 4.54
CA ARG A 153 1.04 -0.77 3.55
C ARG A 153 0.71 -1.23 2.16
N GLN A 154 0.31 -0.27 1.34
CA GLN A 154 -0.12 -0.49 -0.02
C GLN A 154 0.80 0.24 -0.99
N PHE A 155 1.21 -0.47 -2.04
CA PHE A 155 2.13 0.00 -3.07
C PHE A 155 1.55 -0.22 -4.46
N VAL A 156 1.65 0.80 -5.31
CA VAL A 156 1.44 0.64 -6.76
C VAL A 156 2.81 0.32 -7.35
N LEU A 157 3.00 -0.94 -7.76
CA LEU A 157 4.27 -1.45 -8.27
C LEU A 157 4.55 -0.93 -9.69
N ASN A 158 5.76 -1.20 -10.19
CA ASN A 158 6.22 -0.73 -11.51
C ASN A 158 5.35 -1.23 -12.69
N ASP A 159 4.66 -2.37 -12.52
CA ASP A 159 3.74 -2.94 -13.52
C ASP A 159 2.30 -2.37 -13.39
N GLY A 160 2.09 -1.41 -12.49
CA GLY A 160 0.78 -0.84 -12.18
C GLY A 160 -0.08 -1.69 -11.24
N SER A 161 0.37 -2.89 -10.86
CA SER A 161 -0.35 -3.73 -9.90
C SER A 161 -0.28 -3.16 -8.49
N LEU A 162 -1.32 -3.43 -7.71
CA LEU A 162 -1.42 -3.02 -6.32
C LEU A 162 -0.95 -4.17 -5.41
N MET A 163 -0.08 -3.88 -4.45
CA MET A 163 0.33 -4.83 -3.42
C MET A 163 0.05 -4.25 -2.05
N THR A 164 -0.75 -4.95 -1.26
CA THR A 164 -0.97 -4.66 0.17
C THR A 164 -0.23 -5.69 1.00
N ILE A 165 0.73 -5.27 1.81
CA ILE A 165 1.55 -6.14 2.67
C ILE A 165 1.46 -5.70 4.13
N MET A 166 1.50 -6.64 5.07
CA MET A 166 1.57 -6.34 6.50
C MET A 166 2.81 -5.49 6.84
N ALA A 167 2.59 -4.43 7.62
CA ALA A 167 3.64 -3.58 8.18
C ALA A 167 4.19 -4.12 9.50
N GLU A 168 3.57 -5.16 10.04
CA GLU A 168 3.93 -5.79 11.31
C GLU A 168 4.09 -7.31 11.14
N ASN A 169 4.94 -7.91 11.96
CA ASN A 169 5.20 -9.34 11.91
C ASN A 169 4.03 -10.11 12.53
N LEU A 170 3.58 -11.17 11.86
CA LEU A 170 2.44 -11.99 12.27
C LEU A 170 2.66 -12.68 13.63
N ARG A 171 1.66 -12.64 14.52
CA ARG A 171 1.67 -13.23 15.88
C ARG A 171 0.70 -14.39 16.06
N ALA A 172 0.22 -14.97 14.96
CA ALA A 172 -0.74 -16.07 14.95
C ALA A 172 -0.28 -17.30 15.75
N LYS A 173 -1.15 -17.78 16.64
CA LYS A 173 -0.89 -18.96 17.49
C LYS A 173 -1.60 -20.23 17.01
N LYS A 174 -2.37 -20.11 15.92
CA LYS A 174 -3.18 -21.17 15.28
C LYS A 174 -3.46 -20.78 13.84
N TYR A 175 -3.91 -21.73 13.03
CA TYR A 175 -4.38 -21.47 11.67
C TYR A 175 -5.77 -20.82 11.65
N SER A 176 -6.17 -20.29 10.49
CA SER A 176 -7.44 -19.56 10.30
C SER A 176 -8.68 -20.41 10.49
N ASP A 177 -8.58 -21.71 10.24
CA ASP A 177 -9.63 -22.70 10.57
C ASP A 177 -9.62 -23.15 12.04
N GLY A 178 -8.77 -22.55 12.88
CA GLY A 178 -8.63 -22.89 14.30
C GLY A 178 -7.71 -24.07 14.59
N THR A 179 -7.14 -24.74 13.58
CA THR A 179 -6.20 -25.85 13.77
C THR A 179 -4.97 -25.37 14.54
N PRO A 180 -4.51 -26.10 15.58
CA PRO A 180 -3.28 -25.77 16.28
C PRO A 180 -2.06 -25.83 15.36
N LEU A 181 -1.04 -25.02 15.67
CA LEU A 181 0.25 -25.13 14.99
C LEU A 181 0.92 -26.48 15.31
N PRO A 182 1.64 -27.10 14.36
CA PRO A 182 2.35 -28.36 14.58
C PRO A 182 3.51 -28.22 15.57
N LEU A 183 4.04 -27.00 15.72
CA LEU A 183 5.10 -26.63 16.66
C LEU A 183 4.59 -25.54 17.60
N PRO A 184 5.02 -25.51 18.88
CA PRO A 184 4.66 -24.45 19.80
C PRO A 184 5.06 -23.07 19.27
N TYR A 185 4.19 -22.08 19.51
CA TYR A 185 4.48 -20.68 19.18
C TYR A 185 5.79 -20.21 19.84
N LYS A 186 6.62 -19.50 19.08
CA LYS A 186 7.82 -18.83 19.56
C LYS A 186 7.76 -17.34 19.25
N GLY A 187 8.08 -16.50 20.24
CA GLY A 187 8.35 -15.07 20.09
C GLY A 187 9.79 -14.73 20.47
N ALA A 188 10.14 -13.44 20.57
CA ALA A 188 11.53 -13.03 20.81
C ALA A 188 12.02 -13.11 22.28
N TYR A 189 11.12 -13.21 23.25
CA TYR A 189 11.39 -13.42 24.69
C TYR A 189 12.58 -12.60 25.28
N THR A 190 12.81 -11.39 24.80
CA THR A 190 13.83 -10.48 25.36
C THR A 190 13.28 -9.70 26.57
N SER A 191 14.11 -8.91 27.24
CA SER A 191 13.65 -8.00 28.30
C SER A 191 12.82 -6.81 27.80
N ASP A 192 12.80 -6.54 26.49
CA ASP A 192 12.04 -5.44 25.88
C ASP A 192 10.69 -5.96 25.35
N PRO A 193 9.57 -5.67 26.03
CA PRO A 193 8.25 -6.11 25.59
C PRO A 193 7.80 -5.48 24.27
N ILE A 194 8.28 -4.27 23.94
CA ILE A 194 7.93 -3.58 22.68
C ILE A 194 8.62 -4.28 21.51
N TYR A 195 9.91 -4.60 21.67
CA TYR A 195 10.63 -5.42 20.69
C TYR A 195 9.96 -6.78 20.52
N ASN A 196 9.61 -7.45 21.62
CA ASN A 196 8.96 -8.76 21.58
C ASN A 196 7.66 -8.76 20.79
N ALA A 197 6.84 -7.71 20.93
CA ALA A 197 5.61 -7.55 20.15
C ALA A 197 5.90 -7.31 18.66
N LYS A 198 6.85 -6.42 18.33
CA LYS A 198 7.22 -6.11 16.94
C LYS A 198 7.92 -7.26 16.21
N ALA A 199 8.70 -8.07 16.93
CA ALA A 199 9.40 -9.23 16.39
C ALA A 199 8.44 -10.30 15.89
N GLY A 200 7.28 -10.43 16.53
CA GLY A 200 6.22 -11.32 16.11
C GLY A 200 6.48 -12.78 16.47
N GLY A 201 5.78 -13.67 15.75
CA GLY A 201 5.99 -15.12 15.85
C GLY A 201 7.04 -15.61 14.86
N TYR A 202 7.74 -16.69 15.23
CA TYR A 202 8.74 -17.35 14.40
C TYR A 202 8.24 -18.73 13.97
N TYR A 203 8.15 -18.94 12.67
CA TYR A 203 7.52 -20.15 12.10
C TYR A 203 8.48 -20.88 11.17
N SER A 204 8.52 -22.21 11.28
CA SER A 204 9.20 -23.04 10.27
C SER A 204 8.48 -22.92 8.93
N TRP A 205 9.19 -23.16 7.82
CA TRP A 205 8.58 -23.04 6.49
C TRP A 205 7.35 -23.96 6.34
N ALA A 206 7.43 -25.20 6.81
CA ALA A 206 6.30 -26.14 6.79
C ALA A 206 5.09 -25.62 7.61
N THR A 207 5.33 -24.95 8.74
CA THR A 207 4.27 -24.32 9.54
C THR A 207 3.66 -23.15 8.77
N THR A 208 4.49 -22.36 8.09
CA THR A 208 4.09 -21.20 7.30
C THR A 208 3.20 -21.57 6.12
N VAL A 209 3.59 -22.54 5.28
CA VAL A 209 2.84 -22.89 4.06
C VAL A 209 1.72 -23.90 4.29
N ARG A 210 1.83 -24.74 5.33
CA ARG A 210 0.83 -25.74 5.74
C ARG A 210 0.44 -26.75 4.63
N ILE A 211 1.31 -26.93 3.64
CA ILE A 211 1.16 -27.91 2.57
C ILE A 211 2.49 -28.61 2.34
N SER A 212 2.49 -29.71 1.60
CA SER A 212 3.72 -30.39 1.23
C SER A 212 4.57 -29.56 0.27
N TRP A 213 5.86 -29.89 0.19
CA TRP A 213 6.79 -29.23 -0.72
C TRP A 213 6.34 -29.37 -2.19
N ASP A 214 5.84 -30.54 -2.59
CA ASP A 214 5.39 -30.79 -3.97
C ASP A 214 4.11 -30.00 -4.31
N GLU A 215 3.20 -29.83 -3.35
CA GLU A 215 2.02 -28.95 -3.50
C GLU A 215 2.43 -27.49 -3.59
N ALA A 216 3.37 -27.03 -2.76
CA ALA A 216 3.88 -25.66 -2.83
C ALA A 216 4.58 -25.36 -4.16
N LYS A 217 5.31 -26.35 -4.71
CA LYS A 217 5.88 -26.28 -6.06
C LYS A 217 4.78 -26.17 -7.10
N ALA A 218 3.76 -27.02 -7.05
CA ALA A 218 2.65 -26.98 -8.01
C ALA A 218 1.95 -25.61 -7.99
N ALA A 219 1.61 -25.11 -6.81
CA ALA A 219 1.02 -23.79 -6.63
C ALA A 219 1.91 -22.67 -7.19
N THR A 220 3.22 -22.71 -6.89
CA THR A 220 4.19 -21.73 -7.43
C THR A 220 4.21 -21.74 -8.97
N LEU A 221 4.23 -22.92 -9.59
CA LEU A 221 4.26 -23.06 -11.06
C LEU A 221 2.93 -22.61 -11.69
N ASN A 222 1.81 -22.80 -11.00
CA ASN A 222 0.48 -22.35 -11.42
C ASN A 222 0.20 -20.88 -11.08
N LYS A 223 1.10 -20.19 -10.35
CA LYS A 223 0.92 -18.84 -9.83
C LYS A 223 -0.30 -18.72 -8.90
N GLU A 224 -0.50 -19.74 -8.09
CA GLU A 224 -1.56 -19.80 -7.09
C GLU A 224 -1.06 -19.29 -5.74
N ASN A 225 -1.91 -18.54 -5.04
CA ASN A 225 -1.62 -18.05 -3.70
C ASN A 225 -1.74 -19.19 -2.68
N ILE A 226 -0.83 -19.23 -1.72
CA ILE A 226 -0.88 -20.16 -0.59
C ILE A 226 -1.24 -19.36 0.67
N GLN A 227 -2.46 -19.54 1.19
CA GLN A 227 -2.89 -18.90 2.44
C GLN A 227 -1.94 -19.27 3.58
N GLY A 228 -1.74 -20.56 3.82
CA GLY A 228 -0.87 -21.06 4.88
C GLY A 228 -1.25 -20.54 6.26
N ILE A 229 -0.29 -19.94 6.97
CA ILE A 229 -0.48 -19.32 8.28
C ILE A 229 -1.13 -17.92 8.22
N CYS A 230 -1.32 -17.34 7.04
CA CYS A 230 -1.90 -16.01 6.93
C CYS A 230 -3.41 -16.01 7.26
N PRO A 231 -3.95 -14.88 7.76
CA PRO A 231 -5.39 -14.73 8.01
C PRO A 231 -6.22 -14.94 6.74
N ASP A 232 -7.53 -15.10 6.86
CA ASP A 232 -8.42 -15.17 5.70
C ASP A 232 -8.36 -13.89 4.86
N GLY A 233 -8.27 -14.04 3.53
CA GLY A 233 -8.06 -12.94 2.59
C GLY A 233 -6.60 -12.46 2.49
N TRP A 234 -5.67 -13.19 3.11
CA TRP A 234 -4.23 -12.94 3.03
C TRP A 234 -3.49 -14.23 2.70
N HIS A 235 -2.33 -14.12 2.06
CA HIS A 235 -1.48 -15.25 1.72
C HIS A 235 -0.01 -15.00 2.08
N VAL A 236 0.74 -16.10 2.18
CA VAL A 236 2.19 -16.05 2.37
C VAL A 236 2.82 -15.59 1.06
N PRO A 237 3.60 -14.50 1.06
CA PRO A 237 4.17 -13.94 -0.17
C PRO A 237 4.97 -14.99 -0.94
N SER A 238 4.81 -15.04 -2.25
CA SER A 238 5.70 -15.81 -3.12
C SER A 238 7.06 -15.11 -3.27
N LEU A 239 8.09 -15.85 -3.69
CA LEU A 239 9.38 -15.26 -4.01
C LEU A 239 9.27 -14.22 -5.15
N ALA A 240 8.37 -14.46 -6.09
CA ALA A 240 8.11 -13.55 -7.20
C ALA A 240 7.52 -12.21 -6.72
N GLU A 241 6.61 -12.23 -5.74
CA GLU A 241 6.06 -11.02 -5.15
C GLU A 241 7.09 -10.25 -4.34
N PHE A 242 7.91 -10.93 -3.55
CA PHE A 242 9.05 -10.28 -2.89
C PHE A 242 10.02 -9.66 -3.90
N ASP A 243 10.30 -10.30 -5.02
CA ASP A 243 11.14 -9.73 -6.07
C ASP A 243 10.49 -8.52 -6.76
N LYS A 244 9.16 -8.51 -6.95
CA LYS A 244 8.45 -7.33 -7.42
C LYS A 244 8.56 -6.15 -6.45
N LEU A 245 8.32 -6.40 -5.16
CA LEU A 245 8.48 -5.38 -4.11
C LEU A 245 9.91 -4.86 -4.06
N ARG A 246 10.89 -5.76 -4.09
CA ARG A 246 12.32 -5.44 -4.12
C ARG A 246 12.71 -4.57 -5.32
N ARG A 247 12.21 -4.88 -6.52
CA ARG A 247 12.46 -4.06 -7.72
C ARG A 247 11.78 -2.70 -7.65
N TYR A 248 10.59 -2.62 -7.07
CA TYR A 248 9.89 -1.36 -6.84
C TYR A 248 10.65 -0.44 -5.87
N LEU A 249 11.17 -0.99 -4.78
CA LEU A 249 11.92 -0.25 -3.75
C LEU A 249 13.35 0.12 -4.18
N GLY A 250 13.88 -0.55 -5.21
CA GLY A 250 15.27 -0.47 -5.60
C GLY A 250 16.08 -1.64 -5.01
N THR A 251 16.86 -2.30 -5.87
CA THR A 251 17.51 -3.56 -5.53
C THR A 251 18.70 -3.41 -4.59
N GLU A 252 19.39 -2.27 -4.65
CA GLU A 252 20.65 -2.03 -3.91
C GLU A 252 20.43 -1.29 -2.59
N SER A 253 19.46 -0.38 -2.54
CA SER A 253 19.22 0.51 -1.39
C SER A 253 17.79 0.46 -0.85
N GLY A 254 16.94 -0.44 -1.38
CA GLY A 254 15.54 -0.55 -0.96
C GLY A 254 15.35 -0.88 0.53
N GLY A 255 16.34 -1.50 1.17
CA GLY A 255 16.35 -1.77 2.61
C GLY A 255 16.27 -0.49 3.43
N ASN A 256 16.94 0.58 2.99
CA ASN A 256 16.90 1.89 3.66
C ASN A 256 15.48 2.49 3.72
N LEU A 257 14.60 2.12 2.78
CA LEU A 257 13.24 2.65 2.70
C LEU A 257 12.26 1.94 3.63
N VAL A 258 12.61 0.76 4.15
CA VAL A 258 11.69 -0.15 4.85
C VAL A 258 12.11 -0.51 6.26
N LYS A 259 13.41 -0.43 6.58
CA LYS A 259 13.96 -0.70 7.91
C LYS A 259 13.52 0.38 8.92
N ASP A 260 13.17 -0.02 10.14
CA ASP A 260 12.89 0.88 11.27
C ASP A 260 14.19 1.24 11.99
N PRO A 261 14.69 2.49 11.91
CA PRO A 261 16.02 2.85 12.43
C PRO A 261 16.17 2.65 13.94
N SER A 262 15.08 2.48 14.70
CA SER A 262 15.17 2.16 16.13
C SER A 262 15.64 0.73 16.42
N TYR A 263 15.66 -0.16 15.41
CA TYR A 263 15.93 -1.59 15.57
C TYR A 263 17.04 -2.11 14.65
N TRP A 264 17.90 -1.23 14.17
CA TRP A 264 19.12 -1.56 13.43
C TRP A 264 20.29 -0.80 14.04
N LYS A 265 21.51 -1.32 13.89
CA LYS A 265 22.74 -0.69 14.39
C LYS A 265 23.26 0.34 13.39
N THR A 266 23.24 0.01 12.10
CA THR A 266 23.67 0.92 11.03
C THR A 266 22.48 1.70 10.49
N THR A 267 22.34 2.96 10.93
CA THR A 267 21.11 3.75 10.68
C THR A 267 21.28 4.96 9.78
N ALA A 268 22.51 5.33 9.40
CA ALA A 268 22.82 6.60 8.74
C ALA A 268 21.97 6.90 7.49
N ASN A 269 21.68 5.87 6.69
CA ASN A 269 20.91 6.00 5.44
C ASN A 269 19.46 5.50 5.55
N ILE A 270 19.06 4.95 6.71
CA ILE A 270 17.71 4.41 6.91
C ILE A 270 16.71 5.56 7.03
N THR A 271 15.72 5.57 6.15
CA THR A 271 14.65 6.59 6.12
C THR A 271 13.30 6.06 6.60
N ASN A 272 13.06 4.74 6.46
CA ASN A 272 11.76 4.10 6.71
C ASN A 272 10.59 4.83 6.00
N SER A 273 10.84 5.43 4.84
CA SER A 273 9.86 6.28 4.14
C SER A 273 8.59 5.54 3.70
N THR A 274 8.69 4.23 3.48
CA THR A 274 7.54 3.35 3.18
C THR A 274 6.68 3.04 4.39
N LYS A 275 7.21 3.27 5.61
CA LYS A 275 6.58 2.91 6.89
C LYS A 275 6.27 1.42 7.00
N LEU A 276 7.06 0.57 6.36
CA LEU A 276 7.01 -0.88 6.58
C LEU A 276 7.61 -1.28 7.93
N ASN A 277 8.38 -0.42 8.59
CA ASN A 277 8.81 -0.61 9.97
C ASN A 277 9.48 -1.99 10.22
N ILE A 278 10.33 -2.43 9.29
CA ILE A 278 10.99 -3.73 9.39
C ILE A 278 12.10 -3.65 10.44
N ILE A 279 12.03 -4.51 11.44
CA ILE A 279 13.02 -4.59 12.52
C ILE A 279 14.03 -5.72 12.29
N ALA A 280 15.20 -5.65 12.92
CA ALA A 280 16.12 -6.79 13.01
C ALA A 280 15.58 -7.84 13.99
N SER A 281 14.81 -8.79 13.46
CA SER A 281 14.09 -9.81 14.24
C SER A 281 14.92 -11.08 14.52
N GLY A 282 16.02 -11.29 13.81
CA GLY A 282 16.78 -12.52 13.85
C GLY A 282 15.94 -13.74 13.44
N TYR A 283 16.34 -14.92 13.92
CA TYR A 283 15.65 -16.18 13.66
C TYR A 283 15.98 -17.25 14.69
N TYR A 284 15.18 -18.32 14.75
CA TYR A 284 15.57 -19.54 15.45
C TYR A 284 16.20 -20.53 14.47
N TRP A 285 17.33 -21.13 14.84
CA TRP A 285 18.03 -22.11 14.01
C TRP A 285 17.19 -23.38 13.76
N HIS A 286 16.49 -23.86 14.79
CA HIS A 286 15.43 -24.87 14.71
C HIS A 286 14.46 -24.76 15.89
N GLU A 287 13.38 -25.55 15.88
CA GLU A 287 12.31 -25.55 16.88
C GLU A 287 12.74 -25.91 18.30
N GLY A 288 13.92 -26.51 18.46
CA GLY A 288 14.50 -26.89 19.76
C GLY A 288 15.36 -25.80 20.40
N VAL A 289 15.77 -24.76 19.66
CA VAL A 289 16.64 -23.70 20.19
C VAL A 289 15.85 -22.69 21.01
N GLY A 290 16.36 -22.32 22.19
CA GLY A 290 15.69 -21.43 23.14
C GLY A 290 16.03 -19.93 23.01
N PHE A 291 16.93 -19.55 22.11
CA PHE A 291 17.38 -18.17 21.91
C PHE A 291 17.32 -17.76 20.42
N ILE A 292 17.19 -16.46 20.18
CA ILE A 292 17.25 -15.89 18.83
C ILE A 292 18.71 -15.82 18.36
N THR A 293 18.94 -16.26 17.12
CA THR A 293 20.18 -16.07 16.37
C THR A 293 20.11 -14.77 15.58
N GLN A 294 21.15 -13.94 15.62
CA GLN A 294 21.24 -12.66 14.88
C GLN A 294 20.07 -11.70 15.12
N GLY A 295 19.58 -11.65 16.36
CA GLY A 295 18.58 -10.67 16.80
C GLY A 295 19.16 -9.27 16.99
N LEU A 296 18.38 -8.36 17.58
CA LEU A 296 18.73 -6.94 17.75
C LEU A 296 20.10 -6.70 18.40
N ASP A 297 20.45 -7.52 19.39
CA ASP A 297 21.69 -7.33 20.17
C ASP A 297 22.95 -7.86 19.45
N ASP A 298 22.80 -8.66 18.39
CA ASP A 298 23.90 -9.32 17.68
C ASP A 298 24.82 -8.31 16.96
N GLY A 299 26.10 -8.65 16.76
CA GLY A 299 27.06 -7.79 16.06
C GLY A 299 26.63 -7.39 14.64
N ASN A 300 25.95 -8.28 13.92
CA ASN A 300 25.32 -7.99 12.63
C ASN A 300 23.86 -8.47 12.65
N PRO A 301 22.93 -7.63 13.16
CA PRO A 301 21.52 -8.00 13.24
C PRO A 301 20.91 -8.30 11.86
N PHE A 302 19.96 -9.23 11.86
CA PHE A 302 19.37 -9.77 10.64
C PHE A 302 17.84 -9.76 10.73
N THR A 303 17.17 -9.82 9.59
CA THR A 303 15.75 -10.16 9.51
C THR A 303 15.46 -10.98 8.26
N GLY A 304 14.51 -11.91 8.36
CA GLY A 304 14.10 -12.77 7.27
C GLY A 304 12.60 -13.03 7.30
N PHE A 305 12.00 -13.21 6.12
CA PHE A 305 10.59 -13.52 5.95
C PHE A 305 10.45 -14.67 4.95
N TRP A 306 9.96 -15.82 5.41
CA TRP A 306 9.71 -16.95 4.51
C TRP A 306 8.79 -16.52 3.37
N SER A 307 9.10 -17.01 2.18
CA SER A 307 8.17 -17.01 1.06
C SER A 307 7.46 -18.36 0.97
N SER A 308 6.31 -18.40 0.29
CA SER A 308 5.58 -19.63 0.00
C SER A 308 6.27 -20.49 -1.08
N THR A 309 7.26 -19.92 -1.76
CA THR A 309 7.97 -20.58 -2.85
C THR A 309 9.07 -21.51 -2.30
N PRO A 310 9.03 -22.81 -2.63
CA PRO A 310 10.13 -23.72 -2.32
C PRO A 310 11.41 -23.40 -3.11
N TYR A 311 12.53 -24.02 -2.73
CA TYR A 311 13.79 -23.89 -3.47
C TYR A 311 13.74 -24.69 -4.77
N LEU A 312 13.60 -23.99 -5.91
CA LEU A 312 13.37 -24.58 -7.22
C LEU A 312 14.51 -24.27 -8.18
N LYS A 313 14.80 -25.23 -9.06
CA LYS A 313 15.76 -25.10 -10.15
C LYS A 313 15.53 -23.83 -10.96
N GLY A 314 16.62 -23.12 -11.27
CA GLY A 314 16.63 -21.92 -12.09
C GLY A 314 16.40 -20.61 -11.32
N GLN A 315 16.09 -20.69 -10.02
CA GLN A 315 16.06 -19.50 -9.16
C GLN A 315 17.46 -18.91 -8.98
N GLN A 316 17.51 -17.58 -8.87
CA GLN A 316 18.73 -16.82 -8.60
C GLN A 316 18.59 -16.11 -7.26
N PHE A 317 19.66 -16.14 -6.48
CA PHE A 317 19.72 -15.60 -5.14
C PHE A 317 20.88 -14.63 -4.99
N ALA A 318 20.95 -14.00 -3.82
CA ALA A 318 22.04 -13.12 -3.45
C ALA A 318 23.43 -13.81 -3.55
N TRP A 319 24.46 -12.99 -3.70
CA TRP A 319 25.87 -13.43 -3.83
C TRP A 319 26.14 -14.42 -4.98
N GLY A 320 25.31 -14.38 -6.02
CA GLY A 320 25.51 -15.17 -7.23
C GLY A 320 25.13 -16.65 -7.09
N GLU A 321 24.44 -17.03 -6.02
CA GLU A 321 23.88 -18.38 -5.89
C GLU A 321 22.77 -18.60 -6.94
N ALA A 322 22.84 -19.74 -7.62
CA ALA A 322 21.80 -20.20 -8.53
C ALA A 322 21.39 -21.63 -8.15
N ALA A 323 20.09 -21.87 -8.08
CA ALA A 323 19.53 -23.19 -7.84
C ALA A 323 19.74 -24.09 -9.06
N LEU A 324 20.72 -24.99 -8.99
CA LEU A 324 21.02 -25.92 -10.09
C LEU A 324 19.96 -27.03 -10.21
N ASP A 325 19.34 -27.40 -9.11
CA ASP A 325 18.28 -28.40 -9.01
C ASP A 325 17.25 -27.99 -7.94
N ASP A 326 16.09 -28.66 -7.97
CA ASP A 326 15.10 -28.56 -6.91
C ASP A 326 15.66 -29.17 -5.61
N ASP A 327 15.47 -28.48 -4.49
CA ASP A 327 15.92 -28.96 -3.18
C ASP A 327 14.75 -29.05 -2.21
N LYS A 328 14.29 -30.28 -1.92
CA LYS A 328 13.17 -30.55 -1.00
C LYS A 328 13.48 -30.19 0.45
N ASN A 329 14.75 -30.00 0.78
CA ASN A 329 15.18 -29.62 2.11
C ASN A 329 15.27 -28.11 2.30
N LYS A 330 15.05 -27.31 1.25
CA LYS A 330 15.16 -25.87 1.29
C LYS A 330 13.89 -25.16 0.84
N ALA A 331 13.75 -23.96 1.35
CA ALA A 331 12.75 -22.98 0.94
C ALA A 331 13.39 -21.61 0.76
N THR A 332 12.62 -20.64 0.28
CA THR A 332 13.15 -19.32 -0.09
C THR A 332 12.58 -18.23 0.80
N LEU A 333 13.34 -17.15 1.00
CA LEU A 333 12.95 -16.03 1.84
C LEU A 333 13.48 -14.69 1.33
N MET A 334 12.83 -13.62 1.76
CA MET A 334 13.33 -12.26 1.65
C MET A 334 14.04 -11.87 2.95
N SER A 335 15.15 -11.17 2.85
CA SER A 335 16.03 -10.90 3.99
C SER A 335 16.74 -9.56 3.90
N MET A 336 17.18 -9.06 5.05
CA MET A 336 17.97 -7.84 5.18
C MET A 336 19.01 -8.03 6.30
N TYR A 337 20.20 -7.47 6.09
CA TYR A 337 21.30 -7.46 7.06
C TYR A 337 21.60 -6.03 7.48
N ASP A 338 22.25 -5.84 8.63
CA ASP A 338 22.56 -4.51 9.15
C ASP A 338 23.61 -3.77 8.31
N ASP A 339 24.64 -4.48 7.89
CA ASP A 339 25.83 -3.97 7.21
C ASP A 339 25.64 -3.64 5.71
N VAL A 340 24.40 -3.71 5.23
CA VAL A 340 24.05 -3.50 3.82
C VAL A 340 22.70 -2.81 3.67
N GLU A 341 22.54 -2.12 2.54
CA GLU A 341 21.35 -1.31 2.25
C GLU A 341 20.28 -2.05 1.43
N GLY A 342 20.63 -3.23 0.91
CA GLY A 342 19.81 -3.99 -0.01
C GLY A 342 18.75 -4.85 0.65
N ILE A 343 17.86 -5.36 -0.20
CA ILE A 343 16.93 -6.45 0.13
C ILE A 343 17.36 -7.66 -0.68
N TYR A 344 17.48 -8.81 -0.03
CA TYR A 344 18.04 -10.03 -0.63
C TYR A 344 17.02 -11.15 -0.66
N LEU A 345 17.06 -11.91 -1.74
CA LEU A 345 16.33 -13.16 -1.90
C LEU A 345 17.32 -14.31 -1.73
N GLN A 346 16.98 -15.28 -0.91
CA GLN A 346 17.89 -16.36 -0.52
C GLN A 346 17.15 -17.69 -0.36
N GLY A 347 17.91 -18.78 -0.40
CA GLY A 347 17.43 -20.13 -0.10
C GLY A 347 18.07 -20.69 1.16
N TYR A 348 17.27 -21.24 2.06
CA TYR A 348 17.74 -21.83 3.31
C TYR A 348 17.05 -23.13 3.65
N SER A 349 17.75 -23.93 4.45
CA SER A 349 17.26 -25.21 4.95
C SER A 349 15.98 -25.05 5.78
N ALA A 350 15.12 -26.06 5.66
CA ALA A 350 13.84 -26.19 6.34
C ALA A 350 13.63 -27.62 6.87
N ILE A 351 14.73 -28.30 7.25
CA ILE A 351 14.72 -29.69 7.71
C ILE A 351 14.40 -29.75 9.22
N PRO A 352 13.26 -30.35 9.63
CA PRO A 352 12.89 -30.51 11.04
C PRO A 352 14.00 -31.13 11.89
N GLY A 353 14.20 -30.60 13.10
CA GLY A 353 15.19 -31.09 14.07
C GLY A 353 16.67 -30.81 13.73
N VAL A 354 17.00 -30.30 12.54
CA VAL A 354 18.39 -30.08 12.10
C VAL A 354 18.64 -28.59 11.82
N GLU A 355 18.13 -28.11 10.70
CA GLU A 355 18.26 -26.71 10.26
C GLU A 355 16.88 -26.19 9.86
N ASN A 356 15.90 -26.36 10.75
CA ASN A 356 14.51 -25.96 10.53
C ASN A 356 14.29 -24.50 10.88
N ARG A 357 14.89 -23.60 10.10
CA ARG A 357 14.91 -22.18 10.49
C ARG A 357 13.49 -21.63 10.65
N CYS A 358 13.29 -20.89 11.73
CA CYS A 358 12.01 -20.24 12.00
C CYS A 358 12.19 -18.73 11.85
N TYR A 359 11.44 -18.16 10.91
CA TYR A 359 11.46 -16.73 10.60
C TYR A 359 10.08 -16.11 10.84
N PRO A 360 10.00 -14.79 11.05
CA PRO A 360 8.74 -14.06 11.00
C PRO A 360 8.06 -14.11 9.64
N ILE A 361 6.78 -13.75 9.62
CA ILE A 361 5.95 -13.69 8.41
C ILE A 361 5.27 -12.33 8.33
N ARG A 362 5.19 -11.80 7.10
CA ARG A 362 4.34 -10.67 6.72
C ARG A 362 3.55 -11.08 5.51
N CYS A 363 2.23 -11.16 5.66
CA CYS A 363 1.35 -11.63 4.60
C CYS A 363 1.06 -10.52 3.59
N ILE A 364 0.73 -10.92 2.37
CA ILE A 364 0.16 -10.03 1.34
C ILE A 364 -1.34 -10.31 1.26
N MET A 365 -2.13 -9.26 1.05
CA MET A 365 -3.57 -9.39 0.91
C MET A 365 -3.92 -9.94 -0.47
N ASP A 366 -4.90 -10.83 -0.54
CA ASP A 366 -5.50 -11.24 -1.80
C ASP A 366 -6.24 -10.07 -2.47
N GLU A 367 -6.46 -10.18 -3.79
CA GLU A 367 -7.28 -9.20 -4.49
C GLU A 367 -8.68 -9.10 -3.86
N ILE A 368 -9.07 -7.88 -3.47
CA ILE A 368 -10.37 -7.63 -2.86
C ILE A 368 -11.42 -7.70 -3.97
N LYS A 369 -12.22 -8.78 -3.95
CA LYS A 369 -13.30 -9.00 -4.90
C LYS A 369 -14.55 -8.16 -4.60
#